data_AF-A0AAW8CGW8-F1
#
_entry.id   AF-A0AAW8CGW8-F1
#
_cell.length_a   1.000
_cell.length_b   1.000
_cell.length_c   1.000
_cell.angle_alpha   90.00
_cell.angle_beta   90.00
_cell.angle_gamma   90.00
#
_symmetry.space_group_name_H-M   'P 1'
#
loop_
_entity.id
_entity.type
_entity.pdbx_description
1 polymer ?
#
loop_
_entity_poly.entity_id
_entity_poly.type
_entity_poly.pdbx_seq_one_letter_code
_entity_poly.pdbx_strand_id
1 'polypeptide(L)'
;MVNLKNTEREDFFKNKLCETYNNLEYDKLGDYITKFFKIIDEFSSKGIDIKEKELIKAVGKKDYISYACEISIMYHFLSKYSNFKYEVSNGRDKKNFDFSFSIDILDINIEIKSFSSEKNNSNQSPIKLCLNDDNDDILYRMIKEEYEKNGISDGIVSNNNKKVILDFLKKANSQLPNRKKKSINVVVLCTQDLDQYADILCHFFDSKNAMLYSIQNINTTCKRYKNIDAIVVCNMGYGHINILGIHDRTKKAPINGSDAWDYCLSIPNLPMLFWLRPNDFNDEEQKNISEIFFSHTGYLKKEGPPYYIHIFDLYNKILKSKL
;
A
#
# COMPACT_ATOMS: atom_id res chain seq x y z
N MET A 1 -37.66 1.42 -11.59
CA MET A 1 -37.31 2.86 -11.56
C MET A 1 -35.82 2.96 -11.28
N VAL A 2 -35.01 3.33 -12.27
CA VAL A 2 -33.59 3.62 -12.05
C VAL A 2 -33.52 4.96 -11.31
N ASN A 3 -32.79 5.00 -10.21
CA ASN A 3 -32.65 6.21 -9.38
C ASN A 3 -31.79 7.23 -10.15
N LEU A 4 -32.43 8.15 -10.89
CA LEU A 4 -31.78 9.08 -11.82
C LEU A 4 -30.59 9.85 -11.21
N LYS A 5 -30.60 10.12 -9.89
CA LYS A 5 -29.49 10.76 -9.17
C LYS A 5 -28.21 9.93 -9.12
N ASN A 6 -28.31 8.59 -9.11
CA ASN A 6 -27.14 7.72 -9.11
C ASN A 6 -26.51 7.66 -10.50
N THR A 7 -27.34 7.61 -11.54
CA THR A 7 -26.86 7.61 -12.94
C THR A 7 -26.11 8.90 -13.28
N GLU A 8 -26.61 10.07 -12.85
CA GLU A 8 -25.91 11.35 -13.07
C GLU A 8 -24.53 11.43 -12.37
N ARG A 9 -24.41 10.87 -11.16
CA ARG A 9 -23.14 10.80 -10.42
C ARG A 9 -22.14 9.86 -11.11
N GLU A 10 -22.61 8.69 -11.53
CA GLU A 10 -21.82 7.71 -12.28
C GLU A 10 -21.31 8.27 -13.60
N ASP A 11 -22.18 8.92 -14.37
CA ASP A 11 -21.82 9.53 -15.65
C ASP A 11 -20.81 10.67 -15.46
N PHE A 12 -20.97 11.50 -14.43
CA PHE A 12 -19.99 12.55 -14.12
C PHE A 12 -18.60 11.96 -13.82
N PHE A 13 -18.54 10.92 -12.99
CA PHE A 13 -17.26 10.29 -12.67
C PHE A 13 -16.65 9.60 -13.90
N LYS A 14 -17.47 8.90 -14.68
CA LYS A 14 -17.06 8.27 -15.95
C LYS A 14 -16.46 9.28 -16.91
N ASN A 15 -17.15 10.39 -17.16
CA ASN A 15 -16.67 11.45 -18.04
C ASN A 15 -15.34 12.01 -17.53
N LYS A 16 -15.21 12.23 -16.22
CA LYS A 16 -13.96 12.72 -15.63
C LYS A 16 -12.78 11.78 -15.85
N LEU A 17 -13.00 10.47 -15.71
CA LEU A 17 -11.98 9.45 -15.97
C LEU A 17 -11.62 9.40 -17.46
N CYS A 18 -12.60 9.38 -18.36
CA CYS A 18 -12.38 9.35 -19.81
C CYS A 18 -11.68 10.61 -20.35
N GLU A 19 -11.96 11.79 -19.80
CA GLU A 19 -11.25 13.03 -20.15
C GLU A 19 -9.78 13.02 -19.71
N THR A 20 -9.48 12.28 -18.66
CA THR A 20 -8.16 12.30 -18.01
C THR A 20 -7.24 11.20 -18.53
N TYR A 21 -7.80 10.03 -18.85
CA TYR A 21 -7.05 8.83 -19.21
C TYR A 21 -7.46 8.32 -20.59
N ASN A 22 -6.48 8.20 -21.48
CA ASN A 22 -6.72 7.96 -22.92
C ASN A 22 -6.90 6.48 -23.30
N ASN A 23 -6.53 5.54 -22.42
CA ASN A 23 -6.41 4.10 -22.74
C ASN A 23 -7.34 3.21 -21.88
N LEU A 24 -8.54 3.70 -21.56
CA LEU A 24 -9.51 2.99 -20.73
C LEU A 24 -10.23 1.89 -21.51
N GLU A 25 -10.35 0.71 -20.89
CA GLU A 25 -11.21 -0.36 -21.37
C GLU A 25 -12.62 -0.17 -20.81
N TYR A 26 -13.59 0.14 -21.66
CA TYR A 26 -14.94 0.55 -21.23
C TYR A 26 -15.64 -0.45 -20.32
N ASP A 27 -15.49 -1.75 -20.56
CA ASP A 27 -16.12 -2.79 -19.74
C ASP A 27 -15.53 -2.79 -18.32
N LYS A 28 -14.20 -2.72 -18.21
CA LYS A 28 -13.51 -2.60 -16.91
C LYS A 28 -13.85 -1.28 -16.22
N LEU A 29 -13.95 -0.19 -16.96
CA LEU A 29 -14.29 1.11 -16.41
C LEU A 29 -15.71 1.10 -15.80
N GLY A 30 -16.66 0.41 -16.44
CA GLY A 30 -18.01 0.22 -15.90
C GLY A 30 -17.98 -0.47 -14.53
N ASP A 31 -17.37 -1.65 -14.44
CA ASP A 31 -17.27 -2.41 -13.19
C ASP A 31 -16.54 -1.63 -12.09
N TYR A 32 -15.49 -0.87 -12.46
CA TYR A 32 -14.74 -0.02 -11.55
C TYR A 32 -15.62 1.09 -10.93
N ILE A 33 -16.43 1.76 -11.75
CA ILE A 33 -17.30 2.86 -11.31
C ILE A 33 -18.45 2.32 -10.47
N THR A 34 -19.12 1.25 -10.92
CA THR A 34 -20.22 0.63 -10.18
C THR A 34 -19.76 0.15 -8.80
N LYS A 35 -18.58 -0.47 -8.72
CA LYS A 35 -18.00 -0.90 -7.45
C LYS A 35 -17.68 0.30 -6.54
N PHE A 36 -17.11 1.38 -7.08
CA PHE A 36 -16.85 2.60 -6.31
C PHE A 36 -18.13 3.17 -5.68
N PHE A 37 -19.20 3.37 -6.44
CA PHE A 37 -20.44 3.94 -5.90
C PHE A 37 -21.12 3.02 -4.90
N LYS A 38 -21.07 1.70 -5.10
CA LYS A 38 -21.50 0.73 -4.09
C LYS A 38 -20.74 0.93 -2.77
N ILE A 39 -19.42 1.11 -2.83
CA ILE A 39 -18.58 1.37 -1.64
C ILE A 39 -19.02 2.67 -0.94
N ILE A 40 -19.19 3.76 -1.69
CA ILE A 40 -19.61 5.06 -1.15
C ILE A 40 -20.99 4.97 -0.48
N ASP A 41 -21.94 4.30 -1.11
CA ASP A 41 -23.29 4.11 -0.56
C ASP A 41 -23.25 3.26 0.72
N GLU A 42 -22.39 2.24 0.79
CA GLU A 42 -22.18 1.43 2.00
C GLU A 42 -21.56 2.23 3.14
N PHE A 43 -20.53 3.06 2.89
CA PHE A 43 -20.01 4.00 3.89
C PHE A 43 -21.08 4.96 4.39
N SER A 44 -21.86 5.55 3.47
CA SER A 44 -22.94 6.48 3.80
C SER A 44 -24.01 5.82 4.66
N SER A 45 -24.36 4.56 4.37
CA SER A 45 -25.33 3.78 5.17
C SER A 45 -24.88 3.54 6.62
N LYS A 46 -23.56 3.64 6.87
CA LYS A 46 -22.93 3.53 8.20
C LYS A 46 -22.68 4.90 8.85
N GLY A 47 -23.14 5.99 8.22
CA GLY A 47 -22.94 7.35 8.71
C GLY A 47 -21.50 7.86 8.56
N ILE A 48 -20.71 7.25 7.67
CA ILE A 48 -19.34 7.65 7.38
C ILE A 48 -19.35 8.51 6.11
N ASP A 49 -19.00 9.79 6.25
CA ASP A 49 -18.88 10.72 5.14
C ASP A 49 -17.51 10.57 4.47
N ILE A 50 -17.41 9.65 3.51
CA ILE A 50 -16.28 9.61 2.60
C ILE A 50 -16.42 10.78 1.65
N LYS A 51 -15.35 11.59 1.55
CA LYS A 51 -15.32 12.78 0.71
C LYS A 51 -15.26 12.46 -0.80
N GLU A 52 -16.30 11.82 -1.32
CA GLU A 52 -16.50 11.43 -2.72
C GLU A 52 -16.13 12.56 -3.69
N LYS A 53 -16.63 13.77 -3.41
CA LYS A 53 -16.34 14.94 -4.24
C LYS A 53 -14.87 15.31 -4.27
N GLU A 54 -14.13 15.13 -3.18
CA GLU A 54 -12.68 15.38 -3.14
C GLU A 54 -11.94 14.32 -3.96
N LEU A 55 -12.35 13.05 -3.88
CA LEU A 55 -11.77 11.98 -4.70
C LEU A 55 -12.02 12.20 -6.20
N ILE A 56 -13.25 12.50 -6.60
CA ILE A 56 -13.55 12.75 -8.03
C ILE A 56 -12.77 13.98 -8.53
N LYS A 57 -12.63 15.02 -7.70
CA LYS A 57 -11.78 16.18 -8.01
C LYS A 57 -10.27 15.86 -8.01
N ALA A 58 -9.86 14.76 -7.41
CA ALA A 58 -8.48 14.31 -7.41
C ALA A 58 -8.11 13.60 -8.70
N VAL A 59 -9.07 13.10 -9.50
CA VAL A 59 -8.81 12.44 -10.79
C VAL A 59 -7.81 13.26 -11.63
N GLY A 60 -6.75 12.59 -12.09
CA GLY A 60 -5.65 13.20 -12.85
C GLY A 60 -4.58 13.89 -12.00
N LYS A 61 -4.76 13.99 -10.68
CA LYS A 61 -3.76 14.50 -9.73
C LYS A 61 -3.00 13.34 -9.10
N LYS A 62 -1.80 13.64 -8.58
CA LYS A 62 -0.89 12.68 -7.94
C LYS A 62 -1.51 11.92 -6.75
N ASP A 63 -2.49 12.51 -6.07
CA ASP A 63 -3.06 11.97 -4.83
C ASP A 63 -4.30 11.07 -5.07
N TYR A 64 -4.82 11.00 -6.30
CA TYR A 64 -6.03 10.21 -6.59
C TYR A 64 -5.87 8.72 -6.24
N ILE A 65 -4.76 8.12 -6.68
CA ILE A 65 -4.48 6.70 -6.40
C ILE A 65 -4.33 6.47 -4.90
N SER A 66 -3.76 7.43 -4.16
CA SER A 66 -3.67 7.36 -2.70
C SER A 66 -5.05 7.28 -2.05
N TYR A 67 -5.97 8.18 -2.43
CA TYR A 67 -7.34 8.14 -1.92
C TYR A 67 -8.10 6.88 -2.33
N ALA A 68 -7.90 6.39 -3.56
CA ALA A 68 -8.52 5.15 -4.02
C ALA A 68 -8.04 3.94 -3.18
N CYS A 69 -6.74 3.87 -2.88
CA CYS A 69 -6.18 2.84 -1.99
C CYS A 69 -6.77 2.91 -0.59
N GLU A 70 -6.81 4.12 0.00
CA GLU A 70 -7.36 4.35 1.34
C GLU A 70 -8.80 3.84 1.42
N ILE A 71 -9.66 4.25 0.49
CA ILE A 71 -11.07 3.82 0.46
C ILE A 71 -11.20 2.31 0.29
N SER A 72 -10.41 1.71 -0.61
CA SER A 72 -10.47 0.26 -0.87
C SER A 72 -10.14 -0.55 0.39
N ILE A 73 -9.09 -0.14 1.11
CA ILE A 73 -8.66 -0.80 2.35
C ILE A 73 -9.71 -0.58 3.45
N MET A 74 -10.13 0.67 3.67
CA MET A 74 -11.15 0.97 4.67
C MET A 74 -12.44 0.18 4.41
N TYR A 75 -12.85 0.06 3.15
CA TYR A 75 -14.04 -0.68 2.76
C TYR A 75 -13.94 -2.17 3.12
N HIS A 76 -12.79 -2.80 2.89
CA HIS A 76 -12.57 -4.19 3.29
C HIS A 76 -12.85 -4.38 4.78
N PHE A 77 -12.27 -3.53 5.64
CA PHE A 77 -12.45 -3.65 7.08
C PHE A 77 -13.86 -3.23 7.54
N LEU A 78 -14.46 -2.20 6.94
CA LEU A 78 -15.84 -1.80 7.20
C LEU A 78 -16.83 -2.94 6.95
N SER A 79 -16.68 -3.63 5.81
CA SER A 79 -17.60 -4.71 5.40
C SER A 79 -17.50 -5.94 6.30
N LYS A 80 -16.36 -6.12 6.98
CA LYS A 80 -16.06 -7.30 7.80
C LYS A 80 -16.29 -7.08 9.30
N TYR A 81 -16.12 -5.86 9.80
CA TYR A 81 -16.14 -5.56 11.23
C TYR A 81 -17.19 -4.52 11.60
N SER A 82 -18.19 -4.91 12.40
CA SER A 82 -19.34 -4.07 12.76
C SER A 82 -18.99 -2.89 13.66
N ASN A 83 -17.86 -2.95 14.36
CA ASN A 83 -17.34 -1.93 15.26
C ASN A 83 -16.26 -1.03 14.63
N PHE A 84 -16.20 -1.00 13.30
CA PHE A 84 -15.34 -0.09 12.53
C PHE A 84 -15.57 1.38 12.92
N LYS A 85 -14.49 2.13 13.06
CA LYS A 85 -14.48 3.58 13.33
C LYS A 85 -13.56 4.28 12.36
N TYR A 86 -14.07 5.33 11.73
CA TYR A 86 -13.36 6.16 10.75
C TYR A 86 -12.75 7.42 11.42
N GLU A 87 -11.59 7.87 10.92
CA GLU A 87 -10.87 9.08 11.36
C GLU A 87 -10.76 9.22 12.88
N VAL A 88 -10.10 8.24 13.51
CA VAL A 88 -10.09 8.13 14.96
C VAL A 88 -9.03 9.05 15.56
N SER A 89 -9.41 9.81 16.58
CA SER A 89 -8.46 10.63 17.34
C SER A 89 -7.46 9.77 18.08
N ASN A 90 -6.19 10.16 18.02
CA ASN A 90 -5.13 9.49 18.75
C ASN A 90 -4.99 9.96 20.21
N GLY A 91 -5.93 10.79 20.69
CA GLY A 91 -5.94 11.36 22.04
C GLY A 91 -4.86 12.41 22.30
N ARG A 92 -4.18 12.88 21.25
CA ARG A 92 -3.24 14.00 21.25
C ARG A 92 -3.77 15.05 20.28
N ASP A 93 -3.34 16.31 20.38
CA ASP A 93 -3.68 17.39 19.44
C ASP A 93 -3.02 17.21 18.05
N LYS A 94 -2.94 15.98 17.56
CA LYS A 94 -2.35 15.57 16.30
C LYS A 94 -3.45 15.06 15.37
N LYS A 95 -3.12 14.99 14.08
CA LYS A 95 -3.99 14.40 13.05
C LYS A 95 -4.52 13.03 13.50
N ASN A 96 -5.80 12.80 13.19
CA ASN A 96 -6.44 11.50 13.32
C ASN A 96 -5.70 10.45 12.47
N PHE A 97 -5.83 9.19 12.87
CA PHE A 97 -5.44 8.06 12.04
C PHE A 97 -6.66 7.51 11.31
N ASP A 98 -6.44 6.78 10.22
CA ASP A 98 -7.48 6.53 9.22
C ASP A 98 -8.66 5.73 9.77
N PHE A 99 -8.41 4.63 10.48
CA PHE A 99 -9.48 3.86 11.09
C PHE A 99 -9.04 2.91 12.21
N SER A 100 -10.00 2.46 13.00
CA SER A 100 -9.83 1.37 13.96
C SER A 100 -11.00 0.40 13.94
N PHE A 101 -10.79 -0.83 14.37
CA PHE A 101 -11.83 -1.79 14.73
C PHE A 101 -11.32 -2.68 15.86
N SER A 102 -12.18 -3.50 16.45
CA SER A 102 -11.75 -4.44 17.51
C SER A 102 -12.19 -5.86 17.18
N ILE A 103 -11.37 -6.83 17.57
CA ILE A 103 -11.71 -8.25 17.52
C ILE A 103 -11.52 -8.79 18.93
N ASP A 104 -12.59 -9.37 19.48
CA ASP A 104 -12.66 -9.78 20.88
C ASP A 104 -12.23 -8.66 21.84
N ILE A 105 -11.05 -8.79 22.44
CA ILE A 105 -10.48 -7.84 23.39
C ILE A 105 -9.37 -6.97 22.79
N LEU A 106 -9.04 -7.15 21.50
CA LEU A 106 -7.92 -6.49 20.83
C LEU A 106 -8.41 -5.35 19.95
N ASP A 107 -7.94 -4.13 20.24
CA ASP A 107 -8.15 -2.96 19.39
C ASP A 107 -7.08 -2.90 18.28
N ILE A 108 -7.50 -2.78 17.04
CA ILE A 108 -6.63 -2.67 15.87
C ILE A 108 -6.74 -1.25 15.32
N ASN A 109 -5.64 -0.49 15.38
CA ASN A 109 -5.55 0.88 14.87
C ASN A 109 -4.71 0.90 13.60
N ILE A 110 -5.22 1.49 12.53
CA ILE A 110 -4.59 1.44 11.21
C ILE A 110 -4.35 2.85 10.68
N GLU A 111 -3.13 3.06 10.19
CA GLU A 111 -2.75 4.18 9.35
C GLU A 111 -2.32 3.66 7.98
N ILE A 112 -2.90 4.20 6.93
CA ILE A 112 -2.60 3.91 5.54
C ILE A 112 -1.61 4.96 5.02
N LYS A 113 -0.61 4.51 4.27
CA LYS A 113 0.30 5.37 3.51
C LYS A 113 0.44 4.81 2.11
N SER A 114 0.11 5.65 1.14
CA SER A 114 0.19 5.28 -0.27
C SER A 114 1.33 6.03 -0.92
N PHE A 115 2.13 5.31 -1.70
CA PHE A 115 3.08 5.94 -2.61
C PHE A 115 2.33 6.82 -3.60
N SER A 116 2.98 7.85 -4.13
CA SER A 116 2.45 8.66 -5.23
C SER A 116 3.10 8.26 -6.55
N SER A 117 2.40 8.41 -7.67
CA SER A 117 2.99 8.10 -8.97
C SER A 117 4.00 9.19 -9.31
N GLU A 118 5.29 8.87 -9.26
CA GLU A 118 6.29 9.69 -9.93
C GLU A 118 6.32 9.27 -11.39
N LYS A 119 6.07 10.21 -12.31
CA LYS A 119 6.22 9.95 -13.75
C LYS A 119 7.70 9.74 -14.04
N ASN A 120 8.18 8.51 -13.94
CA ASN A 120 9.49 8.14 -14.47
C ASN A 120 9.41 8.12 -15.99
N ASN A 121 9.80 9.24 -16.60
CA ASN A 121 9.83 9.43 -18.05
C ASN A 121 10.97 8.66 -18.74
N SER A 122 11.85 7.98 -18.00
CA SER A 122 12.98 7.23 -18.59
C SER A 122 12.48 5.90 -19.16
N ASN A 123 12.80 5.57 -20.42
CA ASN A 123 12.49 4.28 -21.06
C ASN A 123 13.37 3.11 -20.56
N GLN A 124 14.25 3.36 -19.60
CA GLN A 124 15.19 2.39 -19.07
C GLN A 124 14.82 2.03 -17.62
N SER A 125 14.89 0.74 -17.28
CA SER A 125 14.78 0.28 -15.89
C SER A 125 15.98 0.80 -15.10
N PRO A 126 15.77 1.59 -14.03
CA PRO A 126 16.89 2.11 -13.26
C PRO A 126 17.59 0.98 -12.48
N ILE A 127 18.91 1.03 -12.44
CA ILE A 127 19.76 0.39 -11.44
C ILE A 127 19.50 1.07 -10.10
N LYS A 128 18.92 0.32 -9.17
CA LYS A 128 18.64 0.81 -7.82
C LYS A 128 19.81 0.56 -6.88
N LEU A 129 20.18 1.62 -6.15
CA LEU A 129 21.19 1.52 -5.11
C LEU A 129 20.52 1.43 -3.74
N CYS A 130 20.77 0.33 -3.03
CA CYS A 130 20.40 0.17 -1.64
C CYS A 130 21.59 0.51 -0.76
N LEU A 131 21.75 1.80 -0.44
CA LEU A 131 22.84 2.31 0.39
C LEU A 131 22.45 2.34 1.88
N ASN A 132 23.46 2.25 2.75
CA ASN A 132 23.31 1.88 4.15
C ASN A 132 23.28 3.07 5.14
N ASP A 133 23.71 4.29 4.79
CA ASP A 133 24.06 5.33 5.77
C ASP A 133 23.39 6.70 5.55
N ASP A 134 23.30 7.53 6.59
CA ASP A 134 22.74 8.89 6.48
C ASP A 134 23.53 9.82 5.52
N ASN A 135 24.68 9.37 5.00
CA ASN A 135 25.47 10.02 3.94
C ASN A 135 25.15 9.52 2.51
N ASP A 136 24.06 8.75 2.35
CA ASP A 136 23.61 8.13 1.09
C ASP A 136 23.54 9.13 -0.08
N ASP A 137 23.18 10.39 0.17
CA ASP A 137 23.05 11.42 -0.88
C ASP A 137 24.39 11.80 -1.53
N ILE A 138 25.52 11.67 -0.84
CA ILE A 138 26.85 11.96 -1.40
C ILE A 138 27.34 10.80 -2.26
N LEU A 139 27.27 9.58 -1.71
CA LEU A 139 27.70 8.37 -2.41
C LEU A 139 26.84 8.13 -3.67
N TYR A 140 25.54 8.38 -3.56
CA TYR A 140 24.63 8.33 -4.69
C TYR A 140 25.01 9.33 -5.78
N ARG A 141 25.31 10.59 -5.41
CA ARG A 141 25.80 11.61 -6.37
C ARG A 141 27.09 11.18 -7.04
N MET A 142 28.04 10.65 -6.28
CA MET A 142 29.31 10.15 -6.83
C MET A 142 29.10 9.03 -7.86
N ILE A 143 28.26 8.05 -7.52
CA ILE A 143 27.95 6.93 -8.44
C ILE A 143 27.22 7.46 -9.67
N LYS A 144 26.25 8.37 -9.50
CA LYS A 144 25.55 8.98 -10.63
C LYS A 144 26.51 9.71 -11.57
N GLU A 145 27.39 10.55 -11.03
CA GLU A 145 28.41 11.28 -11.78
C GLU A 145 29.38 10.36 -12.51
N GLU A 146 29.75 9.22 -11.91
CA GLU A 146 30.64 8.23 -12.53
C GLU A 146 29.97 7.49 -13.68
N TYR A 147 28.69 7.15 -13.55
CA TYR A 147 27.91 6.56 -14.64
C TYR A 147 27.71 7.56 -15.79
N GLU A 148 27.36 8.81 -15.49
CA GLU A 148 27.24 9.89 -16.48
C GLU A 148 28.57 10.10 -17.24
N LYS A 149 29.72 10.07 -16.55
CA LYS A 149 31.05 10.15 -17.17
C LYS A 149 31.36 9.00 -18.13
N ASN A 150 30.79 7.82 -17.89
CA ASN A 150 30.95 6.64 -18.74
C ASN A 150 29.93 6.59 -19.90
N GLY A 151 29.25 7.70 -20.20
CA GLY A 151 28.27 7.79 -21.28
C GLY A 151 26.95 7.07 -20.98
N ILE A 152 26.72 6.70 -19.71
CA ILE A 152 25.49 6.06 -19.26
C ILE A 152 24.48 7.17 -18.95
N SER A 153 23.35 7.15 -19.65
CA SER A 153 22.38 8.25 -19.65
C SER A 153 21.77 8.55 -18.28
N ASP A 154 21.41 9.82 -18.12
CA ASP A 154 20.66 10.36 -16.99
C ASP A 154 19.40 9.52 -16.70
N GLY A 155 19.25 9.05 -15.46
CA GLY A 155 18.11 8.22 -15.02
C GLY A 155 18.35 6.70 -14.96
N ILE A 156 19.57 6.22 -15.22
CA ILE A 156 19.92 4.80 -15.00
C ILE A 156 20.16 4.50 -13.53
N VAL A 157 20.65 5.43 -12.72
CA VAL A 157 20.75 5.21 -11.27
C VAL A 157 19.54 5.88 -10.61
N SER A 158 18.72 5.12 -9.88
CA SER A 158 17.63 5.68 -9.06
C SER A 158 17.82 5.39 -7.58
N ASN A 159 17.45 6.35 -6.74
CA ASN A 159 17.33 6.11 -5.30
C ASN A 159 16.25 5.05 -5.08
N ASN A 160 16.48 4.17 -4.13
CA ASN A 160 15.39 3.36 -3.60
C ASN A 160 14.41 4.26 -2.83
N ASN A 161 13.18 3.80 -2.66
CA ASN A 161 12.15 4.53 -1.93
C ASN A 161 12.38 4.65 -0.41
N LYS A 162 13.60 4.39 0.11
CA LYS A 162 13.93 4.38 1.55
C LYS A 162 13.50 5.65 2.26
N LYS A 163 13.81 6.83 1.71
CA LYS A 163 13.43 8.12 2.33
C LYS A 163 11.91 8.26 2.47
N VAL A 164 11.17 7.91 1.42
CA VAL A 164 9.70 7.94 1.41
C VAL A 164 9.14 6.97 2.45
N ILE A 165 9.66 5.74 2.51
CA ILE A 165 9.28 4.73 3.51
C ILE A 165 9.52 5.26 4.93
N LEU A 166 10.70 5.81 5.21
CA LEU A 166 11.04 6.33 6.55
C LEU A 166 10.16 7.52 6.95
N ASP A 167 9.81 8.40 6.00
CA ASP A 167 8.90 9.52 6.23
C ASP A 167 7.45 9.04 6.48
N PHE A 168 6.99 8.03 5.76
CA PHE A 168 5.71 7.37 6.01
C PHE A 168 5.65 6.80 7.42
N LEU A 169 6.66 6.03 7.83
CA LEU A 169 6.73 5.44 9.16
C LEU A 169 6.84 6.51 10.26
N LYS A 170 7.59 7.60 10.02
CA LYS A 170 7.70 8.72 10.97
C LYS A 170 6.35 9.42 11.16
N LYS A 171 5.64 9.70 10.07
CA LYS A 171 4.29 10.31 10.10
C LYS A 171 3.30 9.39 10.80
N ALA A 172 3.22 8.12 10.39
CA ALA A 172 2.31 7.14 10.97
C ALA A 172 2.57 6.93 12.47
N ASN A 173 3.83 6.81 12.90
CA ASN A 173 4.19 6.71 14.32
C ASN A 173 3.73 7.92 15.15
N SER A 174 3.62 9.09 14.51
CA SER A 174 3.11 10.31 15.15
C SER A 174 1.58 10.43 15.14
N GLN A 175 0.89 9.71 14.24
CA GLN A 175 -0.56 9.68 14.11
C GLN A 175 -1.17 8.55 14.93
N LEU A 176 -0.57 7.37 14.95
CA LEU A 176 -1.06 6.21 15.71
C LEU A 176 -0.99 6.46 17.23
N PRO A 177 -1.99 6.00 18.00
CA PRO A 177 -2.07 6.24 19.44
C PRO A 177 -0.88 5.64 20.18
N ASN A 178 -0.63 6.11 21.41
CA ASN A 178 0.34 5.42 22.26
C ASN A 178 -0.12 3.99 22.49
N ARG A 179 0.81 3.04 22.38
CA ARG A 179 0.52 1.61 22.53
C ARG A 179 -0.12 1.32 23.89
N LYS A 180 -1.18 0.51 23.88
CA LYS A 180 -1.81 -0.10 25.06
C LYS A 180 -1.63 -1.61 25.02
N LYS A 181 -1.77 -2.28 26.17
CA LYS A 181 -1.58 -3.75 26.29
C LYS A 181 -2.51 -4.56 25.40
N LYS A 182 -3.71 -4.05 25.13
CA LYS A 182 -4.76 -4.71 24.34
C LYS A 182 -5.01 -3.99 23.00
N SER A 183 -3.96 -3.42 22.42
CA SER A 183 -4.06 -2.76 21.12
C SER A 183 -2.87 -3.11 20.26
N ILE A 184 -3.11 -3.20 18.96
CA ILE A 184 -2.07 -3.25 17.94
C ILE A 184 -2.22 -2.03 17.02
N ASN A 185 -1.09 -1.40 16.74
CA ASN A 185 -0.99 -0.32 15.78
C ASN A 185 -0.30 -0.80 14.52
N VAL A 186 -0.98 -0.70 13.38
CA VAL A 186 -0.55 -1.22 12.10
C VAL A 186 -0.43 -0.08 11.08
N VAL A 187 0.64 -0.10 10.30
CA VAL A 187 0.78 0.77 9.13
C VAL A 187 0.56 -0.05 7.88
N VAL A 188 -0.34 0.38 6.99
CA VAL A 188 -0.54 -0.23 5.68
C VAL A 188 0.14 0.62 4.61
N LEU A 189 1.19 0.09 3.97
CA LEU A 189 1.91 0.71 2.87
C LEU A 189 1.34 0.22 1.54
N CYS A 190 0.74 1.14 0.77
CA CYS A 190 0.14 0.85 -0.53
C CYS A 190 1.11 1.24 -1.65
N THR A 191 1.64 0.24 -2.34
CA THR A 191 2.50 0.43 -3.51
C THR A 191 1.67 0.59 -4.77
N GLN A 192 2.22 1.36 -5.69
CA GLN A 192 1.63 1.64 -6.99
C GLN A 192 2.24 0.79 -8.11
N ASP A 193 3.43 0.25 -7.88
CA ASP A 193 4.13 -0.61 -8.80
C ASP A 193 4.96 -1.68 -8.06
N LEU A 194 5.44 -2.66 -8.82
CA LEU A 194 6.27 -3.76 -8.33
C LEU A 194 7.64 -3.29 -7.84
N ASP A 195 8.11 -2.17 -8.34
CA ASP A 195 9.44 -1.64 -8.09
C ASP A 195 9.50 -0.96 -6.70
N GLN A 196 8.44 -0.27 -6.29
CA GLN A 196 8.19 0.20 -4.94
C GLN A 196 8.00 -0.96 -3.97
N TYR A 197 7.30 -2.02 -4.39
CA TYR A 197 7.13 -3.22 -3.57
C TYR A 197 8.47 -3.89 -3.29
N ALA A 198 9.32 -4.04 -4.31
CA ALA A 198 10.67 -4.56 -4.17
C ALA A 198 11.53 -3.70 -3.25
N ASP A 199 11.48 -2.36 -3.37
CA ASP A 199 12.21 -1.46 -2.46
C ASP A 199 11.86 -1.68 -0.99
N ILE A 200 10.58 -1.88 -0.71
CA ILE A 200 10.09 -2.13 0.64
C ILE A 200 10.63 -3.47 1.15
N LEU A 201 10.58 -4.52 0.32
CA LEU A 201 11.14 -5.82 0.69
C LEU A 201 12.66 -5.73 0.94
N CYS A 202 13.40 -5.02 0.10
CA CYS A 202 14.84 -4.79 0.28
C CYS A 202 15.11 -4.04 1.59
N HIS A 203 14.30 -3.03 1.92
CA HIS A 203 14.42 -2.27 3.16
C HIS A 203 14.12 -3.13 4.41
N PHE A 204 13.18 -4.08 4.31
CA PHE A 204 12.79 -4.91 5.45
C PHE A 204 13.61 -6.21 5.60
N PHE A 205 14.10 -6.83 4.53
CA PHE A 205 14.73 -8.16 4.59
C PHE A 205 16.21 -8.26 4.14
N ASP A 206 16.68 -7.49 3.17
CA ASP A 206 17.77 -7.98 2.30
C ASP A 206 19.22 -7.72 2.77
N SER A 207 19.49 -7.50 4.06
CA SER A 207 20.88 -7.40 4.55
C SER A 207 20.99 -7.39 6.07
N LYS A 208 22.23 -7.44 6.58
CA LYS A 208 22.58 -7.14 7.98
C LYS A 208 22.03 -5.80 8.50
N ASN A 209 21.59 -4.92 7.59
CA ASN A 209 21.10 -3.57 7.86
C ASN A 209 19.60 -3.42 7.56
N ALA A 210 18.92 -4.49 7.14
CA ALA A 210 17.49 -4.46 6.92
C ALA A 210 16.77 -4.18 8.25
N MET A 211 15.69 -3.41 8.19
CA MET A 211 15.00 -2.94 9.39
C MET A 211 14.49 -4.10 10.27
N LEU A 212 14.18 -5.27 9.69
CA LEU A 212 13.79 -6.45 10.45
C LEU A 212 14.98 -7.36 10.83
N TYR A 213 16.11 -7.27 10.12
CA TYR A 213 17.34 -7.97 10.51
C TYR A 213 17.92 -7.41 11.82
N SER A 214 17.84 -6.09 12.03
CA SER A 214 18.28 -5.45 13.28
C SER A 214 17.41 -5.87 14.48
N ILE A 215 16.15 -6.27 14.28
CA ILE A 215 15.27 -6.73 15.37
C ILE A 215 15.79 -8.02 16.02
N GLN A 216 16.49 -8.86 15.25
CA GLN A 216 17.09 -10.10 15.76
C GLN A 216 18.47 -9.90 16.39
N ASN A 217 19.18 -8.79 16.11
CA ASN A 217 20.58 -8.62 16.52
C ASN A 217 20.94 -7.28 17.22
N ILE A 218 20.30 -6.15 16.89
CA ILE A 218 20.55 -4.82 17.49
C ILE A 218 19.25 -3.99 17.56
N ASN A 219 18.73 -3.84 18.77
CA ASN A 219 17.45 -3.27 19.19
C ASN A 219 17.24 -1.75 18.92
N THR A 220 17.75 -1.17 17.83
CA THR A 220 17.75 0.29 17.59
C THR A 220 16.59 0.78 16.73
N THR A 221 16.19 0.07 15.67
CA THR A 221 15.12 0.55 14.76
C THR A 221 13.72 0.45 15.39
N CYS A 222 13.46 -0.59 16.20
CA CYS A 222 12.22 -0.71 17.00
C CYS A 222 12.01 0.43 18.01
N LYS A 223 13.09 1.06 18.49
CA LYS A 223 13.01 2.20 19.42
C LYS A 223 12.51 3.47 18.74
N ARG A 224 12.81 3.64 17.44
CA ARG A 224 12.44 4.85 16.67
C ARG A 224 10.94 4.93 16.40
N TYR A 225 10.29 3.79 16.17
CA TYR A 225 8.88 3.69 15.78
C TYR A 225 8.03 3.07 16.89
N LYS A 226 8.07 3.69 18.08
CA LYS A 226 7.49 3.11 19.30
C LYS A 226 5.97 2.88 19.31
N ASN A 227 5.23 3.49 18.39
CA ASN A 227 3.79 3.37 18.27
C ASN A 227 3.37 2.50 17.08
N ILE A 228 4.31 1.79 16.44
CA ILE A 228 4.03 0.87 15.33
C ILE A 228 4.43 -0.54 15.78
N ASP A 229 3.50 -1.48 15.68
CA ASP A 229 3.71 -2.88 16.07
C ASP A 229 3.90 -3.78 14.84
N ALA A 230 3.19 -3.47 13.75
CA ALA A 230 3.31 -4.18 12.49
C ALA A 230 3.18 -3.24 11.27
N ILE A 231 3.71 -3.69 10.15
CA ILE A 231 3.60 -3.04 8.84
C ILE A 231 3.00 -4.04 7.87
N VAL A 232 1.97 -3.65 7.14
CA VAL A 232 1.40 -4.42 6.04
C VAL A 232 1.76 -3.73 4.73
N VAL A 233 2.16 -4.49 3.71
CA VAL A 233 2.49 -3.96 2.39
C VAL A 233 1.59 -4.62 1.36
N CYS A 234 0.91 -3.83 0.53
CA CYS A 234 -0.02 -4.31 -0.48
C CYS A 234 0.07 -3.51 -1.78
N ASN A 235 -0.27 -4.12 -2.91
CA ASN A 235 -0.23 -3.50 -4.24
C ASN A 235 -1.55 -2.86 -4.68
N MET A 236 -2.34 -2.32 -3.75
CA MET A 236 -3.63 -1.72 -4.09
C MET A 236 -3.53 -0.64 -5.18
N GLY A 237 -2.46 0.17 -5.16
CA GLY A 237 -2.26 1.23 -6.14
C GLY A 237 -2.03 0.69 -7.55
N TYR A 238 -1.41 -0.48 -7.68
CA TYR A 238 -1.18 -1.14 -8.97
C TYR A 238 -2.49 -1.49 -9.68
N GLY A 239 -3.48 -2.02 -8.94
CA GLY A 239 -4.79 -2.36 -9.50
C GLY A 239 -5.48 -1.13 -10.10
N HIS A 240 -5.55 -0.04 -9.33
CA HIS A 240 -6.10 1.24 -9.80
C HIS A 240 -5.37 1.78 -11.03
N ILE A 241 -4.04 1.76 -11.02
CA ILE A 241 -3.22 2.21 -12.15
C ILE A 241 -3.45 1.35 -13.40
N ASN A 242 -3.61 0.04 -13.23
CA ASN A 242 -3.83 -0.90 -14.33
C ASN A 242 -5.17 -0.63 -15.03
N ILE A 243 -6.25 -0.46 -14.27
CA ILE A 243 -7.58 -0.16 -14.82
C ILE A 243 -7.59 1.19 -15.53
N LEU A 244 -6.90 2.18 -14.96
CA LEU A 244 -6.87 3.54 -15.48
C LEU A 244 -5.86 3.75 -16.61
N GLY A 245 -5.05 2.73 -16.95
CA GLY A 245 -4.07 2.82 -18.03
C GLY A 245 -3.00 3.89 -17.80
N ILE A 246 -2.66 4.19 -16.54
CA ILE A 246 -1.70 5.27 -16.20
C ILE A 246 -0.26 4.90 -16.61
N HIS A 247 0.04 3.60 -16.74
CA HIS A 247 1.33 3.11 -17.22
C HIS A 247 1.17 2.20 -18.45
N ASP A 248 1.79 2.62 -19.56
CA ASP A 248 1.74 1.94 -20.87
C ASP A 248 2.68 0.71 -20.95
N ARG A 249 3.51 0.50 -19.92
CA ARG A 249 4.68 -0.40 -20.00
C ARG A 249 4.47 -1.81 -19.48
N THR A 250 3.40 -2.07 -18.74
CA THR A 250 3.09 -3.42 -18.27
C THR A 250 2.00 -4.01 -19.15
N LYS A 251 2.20 -5.22 -19.69
CA LYS A 251 1.09 -6.02 -20.25
C LYS A 251 -0.07 -5.93 -19.25
N LYS A 252 -1.21 -5.38 -19.67
CA LYS A 252 -2.35 -5.18 -18.78
C LYS A 252 -2.66 -6.50 -18.10
N ALA A 253 -2.59 -6.53 -16.77
CA ALA A 253 -2.99 -7.71 -16.05
C ALA A 253 -4.50 -7.92 -16.32
N PRO A 254 -4.97 -9.17 -16.43
CA PRO A 254 -6.38 -9.46 -16.67
C PRO A 254 -7.19 -9.26 -15.37
N ILE A 255 -7.25 -8.02 -14.89
CA ILE A 255 -7.96 -7.63 -13.66
C ILE A 255 -9.32 -7.06 -14.06
N ASN A 256 -10.40 -7.49 -13.39
CA ASN A 256 -11.71 -6.86 -13.56
C ASN A 256 -11.69 -5.46 -12.92
N GLY A 257 -12.47 -4.51 -13.46
CA GLY A 257 -12.56 -3.16 -12.88
C GLY A 257 -12.92 -3.13 -11.40
N SER A 258 -13.82 -4.01 -10.98
CA SER A 258 -14.27 -4.12 -9.59
C SER A 258 -13.19 -4.66 -8.64
N ASP A 259 -12.28 -5.51 -9.12
CA ASP A 259 -11.21 -6.11 -8.33
C ASP A 259 -10.16 -5.08 -7.90
N ALA A 260 -10.01 -3.97 -8.63
CA ALA A 260 -9.11 -2.89 -8.25
C ALA A 260 -9.48 -2.25 -6.89
N TRP A 261 -10.73 -2.40 -6.46
CA TRP A 261 -11.21 -1.92 -5.16
C TRP A 261 -11.16 -3.00 -4.06
N ASP A 262 -10.82 -4.24 -4.39
CA ASP A 262 -10.81 -5.35 -3.44
C ASP A 262 -9.40 -5.54 -2.84
N TYR A 263 -9.28 -5.23 -1.55
CA TYR A 263 -8.05 -5.42 -0.79
C TYR A 263 -7.46 -6.83 -0.89
N CYS A 264 -8.31 -7.86 -0.85
CA CYS A 264 -7.87 -9.26 -0.91
C CYS A 264 -7.33 -9.65 -2.28
N LEU A 265 -7.71 -8.90 -3.32
CA LEU A 265 -7.26 -9.10 -4.69
C LEU A 265 -6.17 -8.10 -5.09
N SER A 266 -5.38 -7.63 -4.12
CA SER A 266 -4.16 -6.86 -4.37
C SER A 266 -3.20 -7.64 -5.29
N ILE A 267 -3.38 -7.51 -6.60
CA ILE A 267 -2.54 -8.08 -7.66
C ILE A 267 -1.45 -7.04 -7.98
N PRO A 268 -0.20 -7.42 -8.28
CA PRO A 268 0.33 -8.77 -8.45
C PRO A 268 0.69 -9.51 -7.17
N ASN A 269 1.07 -8.82 -6.10
CA ASN A 269 1.44 -9.47 -4.84
C ASN A 269 0.43 -9.16 -3.74
N LEU A 270 -0.01 -10.24 -3.10
CA LEU A 270 -0.93 -10.21 -1.97
C LEU A 270 -0.32 -9.47 -0.77
N PRO A 271 -1.15 -9.01 0.18
CA PRO A 271 -0.67 -8.29 1.35
C PRO A 271 0.38 -9.08 2.16
N MET A 272 1.41 -8.39 2.62
CA MET A 272 2.50 -8.96 3.43
C MET A 272 2.65 -8.22 4.74
N LEU A 273 2.58 -8.93 5.86
CA LEU A 273 2.62 -8.40 7.21
C LEU A 273 3.98 -8.66 7.86
N PHE A 274 4.61 -7.58 8.30
CA PHE A 274 5.90 -7.54 8.95
C PHE A 274 5.75 -7.10 10.40
N TRP A 275 6.21 -7.94 11.32
CA TRP A 275 6.22 -7.62 12.74
C TRP A 275 7.42 -6.75 13.08
N LEU A 276 7.17 -5.57 13.65
CA LEU A 276 8.24 -4.77 14.29
C LEU A 276 8.47 -5.20 15.73
N ARG A 277 7.48 -5.86 16.33
CA ARG A 277 7.49 -6.32 17.72
C ARG A 277 6.94 -7.74 17.84
N PRO A 278 7.56 -8.74 17.20
CA PRO A 278 7.03 -10.11 17.21
C PRO A 278 6.95 -10.66 18.64
N ASN A 279 7.89 -10.31 19.52
CA ASN A 279 7.95 -10.85 20.89
C ASN A 279 6.82 -10.34 21.81
N ASP A 280 6.08 -9.32 21.40
CA ASP A 280 4.95 -8.78 22.18
C ASP A 280 3.65 -9.57 21.97
N PHE A 281 3.63 -10.51 21.01
CA PHE A 281 2.47 -11.29 20.61
C PHE A 281 2.85 -12.76 20.54
N ASN A 282 2.00 -13.64 21.05
CA ASN A 282 2.20 -15.08 20.92
C ASN A 282 1.93 -15.55 19.46
N ASP A 283 2.30 -16.79 19.14
CA ASP A 283 2.19 -17.32 17.77
C ASP A 283 0.75 -17.36 17.24
N GLU A 284 -0.23 -17.62 18.13
CA GLU A 284 -1.65 -17.64 17.79
C GLU A 284 -2.16 -16.23 17.48
N GLU A 285 -1.81 -15.24 18.31
CA GLU A 285 -2.12 -13.82 18.07
C GLU A 285 -1.50 -13.35 16.76
N GLN A 286 -0.22 -13.67 16.52
CA GLN A 286 0.45 -13.33 15.27
C GLN A 286 -0.25 -13.95 14.06
N LYS A 287 -0.65 -15.22 14.14
CA LYS A 287 -1.37 -15.93 13.08
C LYS A 287 -2.72 -15.28 12.80
N ASN A 288 -3.53 -15.04 13.85
CA ASN A 288 -4.85 -14.43 13.71
C ASN A 288 -4.73 -13.04 13.07
N ILE A 289 -3.75 -12.24 13.49
CA ILE A 289 -3.48 -10.92 12.91
C ILE A 289 -3.05 -11.03 11.44
N SER A 290 -2.18 -11.98 11.10
CA SER A 290 -1.86 -12.25 9.69
C SER A 290 -3.10 -12.60 8.87
N GLU A 291 -4.03 -13.42 9.38
CA GLU A 291 -5.27 -13.78 8.68
C GLU A 291 -6.23 -12.60 8.52
N ILE A 292 -6.33 -11.72 9.54
CA ILE A 292 -7.12 -10.48 9.50
C ILE A 292 -6.70 -9.59 8.34
N PHE A 293 -5.39 -9.45 8.11
CA PHE A 293 -4.83 -8.65 7.03
C PHE A 293 -4.64 -9.40 5.72
N PHE A 294 -5.23 -10.60 5.58
CA PHE A 294 -5.07 -11.46 4.41
C PHE A 294 -3.59 -11.63 4.02
N SER A 295 -2.75 -11.82 5.04
CA SER A 295 -1.31 -11.79 4.87
C SER A 295 -0.71 -13.14 4.58
N HIS A 296 0.16 -13.17 3.57
CA HIS A 296 0.85 -14.39 3.15
C HIS A 296 2.24 -14.55 3.76
N THR A 297 2.64 -13.71 4.72
CA THR A 297 3.96 -13.84 5.36
C THR A 297 4.12 -15.14 6.14
N GLY A 298 3.02 -15.79 6.54
CA GLY A 298 3.04 -17.16 7.09
C GLY A 298 3.64 -18.20 6.15
N TYR A 299 3.56 -18.00 4.82
CA TYR A 299 4.15 -18.89 3.82
C TYR A 299 5.67 -18.70 3.66
N LEU A 300 6.22 -17.56 4.12
CA LEU A 300 7.65 -17.24 4.03
C LEU A 300 8.45 -17.67 5.25
N LYS A 301 7.80 -18.06 6.35
CA LYS A 301 8.48 -18.59 7.55
C LYS A 301 9.02 -20.02 7.34
N LYS A 302 8.73 -20.68 6.20
CA LYS A 302 9.23 -22.02 5.87
C LYS A 302 10.34 -21.93 4.82
N GLU A 303 11.56 -22.13 5.30
CA GLU A 303 12.82 -22.33 4.58
C GLU A 303 13.58 -21.08 4.10
N GLY A 304 14.91 -21.21 4.14
CA GLY A 304 15.89 -20.13 4.18
C GLY A 304 15.98 -19.25 2.92
N PRO A 305 16.92 -18.30 2.90
CA PRO A 305 17.08 -17.39 1.78
C PRO A 305 17.37 -18.13 0.46
N PRO A 306 16.83 -17.63 -0.66
CA PRO A 306 16.26 -16.29 -0.80
C PRO A 306 14.73 -16.27 -0.89
N TYR A 307 14.09 -15.65 0.11
CA TYR A 307 12.64 -15.47 0.24
C TYR A 307 11.99 -14.81 -0.98
N TYR A 308 12.73 -14.02 -1.77
CA TYR A 308 12.22 -13.43 -3.01
C TYR A 308 11.85 -14.49 -4.06
N ILE A 309 12.56 -15.64 -4.10
CA ILE A 309 12.25 -16.74 -5.02
C ILE A 309 10.85 -17.30 -4.71
N HIS A 310 10.52 -17.48 -3.43
CA HIS A 310 9.21 -17.95 -3.01
C HIS A 310 8.09 -16.94 -3.27
N ILE A 311 8.35 -15.64 -3.13
CA ILE A 311 7.40 -14.58 -3.49
C ILE A 311 7.14 -14.59 -5.00
N PHE A 312 8.19 -14.68 -5.82
CA PHE A 312 8.06 -14.77 -7.28
C PHE A 312 7.40 -16.08 -7.73
N ASP A 313 7.67 -17.20 -7.07
CA ASP A 313 7.01 -18.47 -7.35
C ASP A 313 5.52 -18.46 -6.97
N LEU A 314 5.17 -17.87 -5.81
CA LEU A 314 3.79 -17.68 -5.40
C LEU A 314 3.06 -16.77 -6.41
N TYR A 315 3.68 -15.67 -6.82
CA TYR A 315 3.19 -14.79 -7.88
C TYR A 315 2.93 -15.56 -9.18
N ASN A 316 3.91 -16.33 -9.66
CA ASN A 316 3.79 -17.13 -10.87
C ASN A 316 2.70 -18.20 -10.76
N LYS A 317 2.49 -18.77 -9.57
CA LYS A 317 1.40 -19.72 -9.30
C LYS A 317 0.04 -19.04 -9.37
N ILE A 318 -0.13 -17.88 -8.72
CA ILE A 318 -1.39 -17.11 -8.71
C ILE A 318 -1.76 -16.67 -10.14
N LEU A 319 -0.78 -16.16 -10.91
CA LEU A 319 -1.01 -15.80 -12.31
C LEU A 319 -1.43 -16.98 -13.19
N LYS A 320 -0.88 -18.17 -12.93
CA LYS A 320 -1.21 -19.39 -13.68
C LYS A 320 -2.53 -20.01 -13.23
N SER A 321 -2.93 -19.81 -11.97
CA SER A 321 -4.08 -20.51 -11.39
C SER A 321 -5.43 -19.89 -11.72
N LYS A 322 -5.50 -18.68 -12.30
CA LYS A 322 -6.77 -17.94 -12.57
C LYS A 322 -7.79 -18.19 -11.44
N LEU A 323 -7.55 -17.62 -10.26
CA LEU A 323 -8.59 -17.55 -9.23
C LEU A 323 -9.80 -16.79 -9.78
#